data_AF-A0A0L0CP99-F1
#
_entry.id   AF-A0A0L0CP99-F1
#
_cell.length_a   1.000
_cell.length_b   1.000
_cell.length_c   1.000
_cell.angle_alpha   90.00
_cell.angle_beta   90.00
_cell.angle_gamma   90.00
#
_symmetry.space_group_name_H-M   'P 1'
#
loop_
_entity.id
_entity.type
_entity.pdbx_description
1 polymer ?
#
loop_
_entity_poly.entity_id
_entity_poly.type
_entity_poly.pdbx_seq_one_letter_code
_entity_poly.pdbx_strand_id
1 'polypeptide(L)'
;MFKFVISFLLLSVCLQCSLAAIIDCQRPPQLVDPAQCCLDGGRDEVTEACARRMGITGQASDAPPTVETATCLAECILTEAKYMQKPESLDLSVIQTDLQTKFANDTIYANTMADAFRKCQPNAQRKMKAFKQIPLGNAALQRGCSPFAGMVLGCTYMEYFKNCPAHRWTESAECNLAKQFVTQCALGA
;
A
#
# COMPACT_ATOMS: atom_id res chain seq x y z
N MET A 1 -53.02 13.78 9.83
CA MET A 1 -52.05 12.96 10.60
C MET A 1 -50.99 12.29 9.71
N PHE A 2 -51.35 11.64 8.59
CA PHE A 2 -50.38 10.95 7.71
C PHE A 2 -49.25 11.84 7.12
N LYS A 3 -49.53 13.11 6.77
CA LYS A 3 -48.53 14.03 6.21
C LYS A 3 -47.43 14.44 7.20
N PHE A 4 -47.72 14.46 8.51
CA PHE A 4 -46.73 14.82 9.54
C PHE A 4 -45.79 13.65 9.84
N VAL A 5 -46.26 12.41 9.74
CA VAL A 5 -45.47 11.19 9.96
C VAL A 5 -44.43 10.99 8.85
N ILE A 6 -44.80 11.26 7.59
CA ILE A 6 -43.87 11.17 6.45
C ILE A 6 -42.76 12.24 6.53
N SER A 7 -43.10 13.44 7.02
CA SER A 7 -42.11 14.52 7.23
C SER A 7 -41.08 14.18 8.31
N PHE A 8 -41.51 13.57 9.42
CA PHE A 8 -40.61 13.12 10.49
C PHE A 8 -39.69 11.95 10.06
N LEU A 9 -40.20 11.02 9.24
CA LEU A 9 -39.40 9.93 8.69
C LEU A 9 -38.33 10.44 7.70
N LEU A 10 -38.65 11.43 6.87
CA LEU A 10 -37.68 12.04 5.95
C LEU A 10 -36.61 12.88 6.66
N LEU A 11 -36.97 13.59 7.74
CA LEU A 11 -35.98 14.30 8.57
C LEU A 11 -35.05 13.34 9.33
N SER A 12 -35.55 12.18 9.76
CA SER A 12 -34.71 11.16 10.43
C SER A 12 -33.71 10.50 9.47
N VAL A 13 -34.04 10.38 8.17
CA VAL A 13 -33.12 9.82 7.16
C VAL A 13 -32.05 10.85 6.76
N CYS A 14 -32.39 12.14 6.73
CA CYS A 14 -31.39 13.20 6.51
C CYS A 14 -30.43 13.41 7.69
N LEU A 15 -30.80 13.00 8.91
CA LEU A 15 -29.95 13.07 10.11
C LEU A 15 -29.02 11.86 10.27
N GLN A 16 -28.93 10.99 9.26
CA GLN A 16 -27.80 10.07 9.08
C GLN A 16 -26.74 10.69 8.15
N CYS A 17 -26.55 12.02 8.24
CA CYS A 17 -25.29 12.63 7.83
C CYS A 17 -24.17 11.92 8.58
N SER A 18 -23.50 11.01 7.87
CA SER A 18 -22.32 10.27 8.29
C SER A 18 -21.31 11.23 8.91
N LEU A 19 -21.26 11.24 10.24
CA LEU A 19 -20.12 11.73 11.00
C LEU A 19 -18.95 10.82 10.63
N ALA A 20 -18.23 11.17 9.57
CA ALA A 20 -16.90 10.65 9.35
C ALA A 20 -16.10 11.02 10.62
N ALA A 21 -15.70 10.02 11.39
CA ALA A 21 -14.87 10.23 12.57
C ALA A 21 -13.62 11.00 12.13
N ILE A 22 -13.39 12.18 12.72
CA ILE A 22 -12.16 12.95 12.50
C ILE A 22 -11.04 12.16 13.17
N ILE A 23 -10.12 11.63 12.36
CA ILE A 23 -8.97 10.89 12.87
C ILE A 23 -7.89 11.87 13.32
N ASP A 24 -7.43 11.72 14.56
CA ASP A 24 -6.25 12.44 15.06
C ASP A 24 -4.98 11.78 14.52
N CYS A 25 -4.38 12.40 13.49
CA CYS A 25 -3.15 11.91 12.88
C CYS A 25 -1.91 11.94 13.79
N GLN A 26 -1.99 12.62 14.95
CA GLN A 26 -0.94 12.62 15.97
C GLN A 26 -1.07 11.44 16.94
N ARG A 27 -2.20 10.71 16.91
CA ARG A 27 -2.47 9.56 17.77
C ARG A 27 -2.81 8.33 16.93
N PRO A 28 -1.80 7.58 16.46
CA PRO A 28 -2.06 6.38 15.67
C PRO A 28 -2.90 5.37 16.48
N PRO A 29 -3.80 4.63 15.81
CA PRO A 29 -4.57 3.56 16.45
C PRO A 29 -3.64 2.44 16.92
N GLN A 30 -4.19 1.47 17.66
CA GLN A 30 -3.45 0.24 17.93
C GLN A 30 -2.93 -0.35 16.62
N LEU A 31 -1.64 -0.72 16.63
CA LEU A 31 -0.96 -1.26 15.48
C LEU A 31 -1.51 -2.66 15.18
N VAL A 32 -2.47 -2.73 14.27
CA VAL A 32 -2.88 -3.98 13.62
C VAL A 32 -1.95 -4.20 12.42
N ASP A 33 -1.57 -5.46 12.21
CA ASP A 33 -0.85 -5.84 11.00
C ASP A 33 -1.77 -5.65 9.77
N PRO A 34 -1.40 -4.79 8.80
CA PRO A 34 -2.21 -4.57 7.61
C PRO A 34 -2.57 -5.85 6.85
N ALA A 35 -1.71 -6.88 6.88
CA ALA A 35 -1.98 -8.16 6.23
C ALA A 35 -3.11 -8.97 6.90
N GLN A 36 -3.42 -8.71 8.18
CA GLN A 36 -4.59 -9.29 8.85
C GLN A 36 -5.89 -8.57 8.49
N CYS A 37 -5.79 -7.32 8.03
CA CYS A 37 -6.94 -6.52 7.63
C CYS A 37 -7.27 -6.64 6.13
N CYS A 38 -6.25 -6.73 5.28
CA CYS A 38 -6.43 -6.90 3.85
C CYS A 38 -5.51 -7.99 3.32
N LEU A 39 -6.08 -9.06 2.78
CA LEU A 39 -5.32 -10.15 2.18
C LEU A 39 -4.64 -9.67 0.89
N ASP A 40 -3.33 -9.49 0.91
CA ASP A 40 -2.55 -8.86 -0.16
C ASP A 40 -1.89 -9.85 -1.14
N GLY A 41 -2.24 -11.14 -1.05
CA GLY A 41 -1.64 -12.20 -1.86
C GLY A 41 -0.44 -12.88 -1.19
N GLY A 42 0.05 -12.34 -0.07
CA GLY A 42 1.13 -12.95 0.71
C GLY A 42 2.48 -12.93 0.00
N ARG A 43 3.46 -13.65 0.59
CA ARG A 43 4.80 -13.79 0.00
C ARG A 43 4.79 -14.90 -1.03
N ASP A 44 5.00 -14.54 -2.29
CA ASP A 44 5.30 -15.51 -3.34
C ASP A 44 6.76 -15.96 -3.30
N GLU A 45 7.14 -16.88 -4.19
CA GLU A 45 8.51 -17.43 -4.25
C GLU A 45 9.57 -16.34 -4.41
N VAL A 46 9.31 -15.33 -5.25
CA VAL A 46 10.20 -14.18 -5.46
C VAL A 46 10.36 -13.39 -4.16
N THR A 47 9.23 -13.05 -3.53
CA THR A 47 9.22 -12.30 -2.27
C THR A 47 9.96 -13.04 -1.16
N GLU A 48 9.77 -14.36 -1.06
CA GLU A 48 10.43 -15.19 -0.05
C GLU A 48 11.92 -15.38 -0.31
N ALA A 49 12.34 -15.52 -1.57
CA ALA A 49 13.75 -15.54 -1.94
C ALA A 49 14.44 -14.21 -1.59
N CYS A 50 13.80 -13.08 -1.90
CA CYS A 50 14.32 -11.76 -1.57
C CYS A 50 14.37 -11.49 -0.06
N ALA A 51 13.33 -11.89 0.69
CA ALA A 51 13.32 -11.78 2.15
C ALA A 51 14.49 -12.53 2.79
N ARG A 52 14.75 -13.77 2.35
CA ARG A 52 15.88 -14.57 2.82
C ARG A 52 17.24 -13.93 2.55
N ARG A 53 17.44 -13.33 1.36
CA ARG A 53 18.67 -12.59 1.04
C ARG A 53 18.92 -11.39 1.95
N MET A 54 17.84 -10.81 2.49
CA MET A 54 17.88 -9.67 3.42
C MET A 54 17.85 -10.11 4.89
N GLY A 55 17.88 -11.42 5.19
CA GLY A 55 17.80 -11.94 6.56
C GLY A 55 16.43 -11.78 7.23
N ILE A 56 15.37 -11.53 6.46
CA ILE A 56 14.01 -11.38 6.98
C ILE A 56 13.35 -12.76 7.03
N THR A 57 13.00 -13.22 8.23
CA THR A 57 12.40 -14.54 8.42
C THR A 57 10.87 -14.49 8.50
N GLY A 58 10.31 -13.32 8.83
CA GLY A 58 8.86 -13.14 9.00
C GLY A 58 8.33 -13.65 10.33
N GLN A 59 9.23 -13.94 11.29
CA GLN A 59 8.83 -14.33 12.64
C GLN A 59 8.40 -13.10 13.44
N ALA A 60 7.43 -13.27 14.36
CA ALA A 60 6.94 -12.18 15.21
C ALA A 60 8.02 -11.59 16.13
N SER A 61 9.14 -12.31 16.34
CA SER A 61 10.31 -11.86 17.08
C SER A 61 11.31 -11.06 16.26
N ASP A 62 11.15 -11.00 14.94
CA ASP A 62 12.06 -10.26 14.07
C ASP A 62 11.97 -8.76 14.40
N ALA A 63 13.11 -8.11 14.53
CA ALA A 63 13.15 -6.66 14.63
C ALA A 63 12.61 -6.04 13.33
N PRO A 64 11.91 -4.89 13.39
CA PRO A 64 11.50 -4.18 12.19
C PRO A 64 12.71 -3.92 11.28
N PRO A 65 12.59 -4.15 9.95
CA PRO A 65 13.69 -3.95 9.03
C PRO A 65 14.11 -2.48 9.01
N THR A 66 15.42 -2.23 8.86
CA THR A 66 15.91 -0.87 8.63
C THR A 66 15.38 -0.34 7.30
N VAL A 67 15.34 1.00 7.13
CA VAL A 67 14.92 1.62 5.87
C VAL A 67 15.76 1.13 4.69
N GLU A 68 17.07 0.94 4.90
CA GLU A 68 17.97 0.37 3.90
C GLU A 68 17.59 -1.06 3.53
N THR A 69 17.37 -1.93 4.53
CA THR A 69 16.96 -3.33 4.31
C THR A 69 15.64 -3.40 3.57
N ALA A 70 14.65 -2.60 3.96
CA ALA A 70 13.35 -2.54 3.29
C ALA A 70 13.47 -2.03 1.85
N THR A 71 14.37 -1.07 1.58
CA THR A 71 14.63 -0.55 0.24
C THR A 71 15.28 -1.63 -0.65
N CYS A 72 16.25 -2.37 -0.12
CA CYS A 72 16.89 -3.48 -0.82
C CYS A 72 15.95 -4.65 -1.08
N LEU A 73 15.07 -4.97 -0.11
CA LEU A 73 14.00 -5.94 -0.31
C LEU A 73 13.11 -5.53 -1.48
N ALA A 74 12.66 -4.26 -1.50
CA ALA A 74 11.78 -3.76 -2.55
C ALA A 74 12.43 -3.79 -3.93
N GLU A 75 13.70 -3.40 -4.05
CA GLU A 75 14.45 -3.51 -5.31
C GLU A 75 14.58 -4.96 -5.77
N CYS A 76 14.95 -5.87 -4.86
CA CYS A 76 15.04 -7.30 -5.17
C CYS A 76 13.72 -7.82 -5.74
N ILE A 77 12.59 -7.56 -5.06
CA ILE A 77 11.26 -8.02 -5.50
C ILE A 77 10.94 -7.49 -6.90
N LEU A 78 11.09 -6.17 -7.11
CA LEU A 78 10.72 -5.55 -8.38
C LEU A 78 11.62 -5.97 -9.54
N THR A 79 12.90 -6.23 -9.29
CA THR A 79 13.84 -6.68 -10.32
C THR A 79 13.67 -8.16 -10.64
N GLU A 80 13.58 -9.03 -9.63
CA GLU A 80 13.41 -10.48 -9.82
C GLU A 80 12.06 -10.81 -10.47
N ALA A 81 10.99 -10.07 -10.12
CA ALA A 81 9.69 -10.16 -10.80
C ALA A 81 9.68 -9.53 -12.20
N LYS A 82 10.79 -8.91 -12.64
CA LYS A 82 10.93 -8.18 -13.91
C LYS A 82 9.99 -6.96 -14.04
N TYR A 83 9.43 -6.51 -12.93
CA TYR A 83 8.59 -5.33 -12.86
C TYR A 83 9.40 -4.04 -13.05
N MET A 84 10.68 -4.05 -12.71
CA MET A 84 11.58 -2.91 -12.86
C MET A 84 12.88 -3.34 -13.55
N GLN A 85 12.96 -3.09 -14.86
CA GLN A 85 14.15 -3.40 -15.68
C GLN A 85 14.94 -2.14 -16.07
N LYS A 86 14.36 -0.96 -15.84
CA LYS A 86 14.99 0.35 -16.08
C LYS A 86 14.97 1.15 -14.78
N PRO A 87 15.98 1.97 -14.51
CA PRO A 87 15.97 2.86 -13.35
C PRO A 87 14.70 3.72 -13.35
N GLU A 88 14.06 3.82 -12.18
CA GLU A 88 12.91 4.72 -11.95
C GLU A 88 11.69 4.50 -12.85
N SER A 89 11.53 3.30 -13.41
CA SER A 89 10.39 2.96 -14.26
C SER A 89 9.96 1.52 -14.06
N LEU A 90 8.65 1.32 -13.86
CA LEU A 90 8.06 -0.01 -13.88
C LEU A 90 7.62 -0.39 -15.30
N ASP A 91 7.60 -1.69 -15.55
CA ASP A 91 6.92 -2.29 -16.69
C ASP A 91 5.49 -2.67 -16.28
N LEU A 92 4.58 -1.71 -16.43
CA LEU A 92 3.18 -1.87 -16.04
C LEU A 92 2.46 -2.98 -16.82
N SER A 93 2.94 -3.31 -18.03
CA SER A 93 2.37 -4.38 -18.85
C SER A 93 2.72 -5.76 -18.30
N VAL A 94 3.98 -5.93 -17.86
CA VAL A 94 4.45 -7.14 -17.19
C VAL A 94 3.73 -7.31 -15.85
N ILE A 95 3.62 -6.24 -15.06
CA ILE A 95 2.89 -6.26 -13.77
C ILE A 95 1.44 -6.73 -13.96
N GLN A 96 0.72 -6.12 -14.91
CA GLN A 96 -0.67 -6.48 -15.18
C GLN A 96 -0.80 -7.96 -15.56
N THR A 97 0.07 -8.43 -16.46
CA THR A 97 0.04 -9.80 -16.98
C THR A 97 0.39 -10.82 -15.89
N ASP A 98 1.44 -10.56 -15.10
CA ASP A 98 1.87 -11.46 -14.01
C ASP A 98 0.79 -11.58 -12.93
N LEU A 99 0.23 -10.45 -12.47
CA LEU A 99 -0.85 -10.45 -11.48
C LEU A 99 -2.10 -11.17 -11.97
N GLN A 100 -2.51 -10.95 -13.21
CA GLN A 100 -3.66 -11.65 -13.79
C GLN A 100 -3.40 -13.15 -13.96
N THR A 101 -2.16 -13.54 -14.24
CA THR A 101 -1.78 -14.96 -14.35
C THR A 101 -1.77 -15.63 -12.98
N LYS A 102 -1.09 -15.03 -12.00
CA LYS A 102 -0.98 -15.57 -10.63
C LYS A 102 -2.33 -15.64 -9.92
N PHE A 103 -3.18 -14.65 -10.13
CA PHE A 103 -4.47 -14.51 -9.48
C PHE A 103 -5.62 -14.58 -10.48
N ALA A 104 -5.57 -15.54 -11.40
CA ALA A 104 -6.59 -15.72 -12.44
C ALA A 104 -8.01 -15.90 -11.90
N ASN A 105 -8.15 -16.47 -10.70
CA ASN A 105 -9.43 -16.65 -10.01
C ASN A 105 -9.88 -15.43 -9.20
N ASP A 106 -9.07 -14.37 -9.15
CA ASP A 106 -9.34 -13.15 -8.39
C ASP A 106 -8.89 -11.91 -9.19
N THR A 107 -9.58 -11.68 -10.29
CA THR A 107 -9.30 -10.58 -11.21
C THR A 107 -9.50 -9.20 -10.57
N ILE A 108 -10.39 -9.10 -9.57
CA ILE A 108 -10.59 -7.87 -8.80
C ILE A 108 -9.30 -7.53 -8.05
N TYR A 109 -8.74 -8.47 -7.28
CA TYR A 109 -7.46 -8.29 -6.62
C TYR A 109 -6.34 -7.91 -7.61
N ALA A 110 -6.19 -8.69 -8.68
CA ALA A 110 -5.12 -8.48 -9.67
C ALA A 110 -5.19 -7.07 -10.26
N ASN A 111 -6.39 -6.61 -10.65
CA ASN A 111 -6.59 -5.29 -11.21
C ASN A 111 -6.36 -4.18 -10.17
N THR A 112 -6.87 -4.34 -8.94
CA THR A 112 -6.67 -3.34 -7.87
C THR A 112 -5.19 -3.17 -7.53
N MET A 113 -4.41 -4.27 -7.46
CA MET A 113 -2.97 -4.21 -7.21
C MET A 113 -2.20 -3.59 -8.39
N ALA A 114 -2.56 -3.94 -9.64
CA ALA A 114 -1.95 -3.34 -10.82
C ALA A 114 -2.24 -1.83 -10.94
N ASP A 115 -3.46 -1.41 -10.61
CA ASP A 115 -3.85 0.00 -10.58
C ASP A 115 -3.08 0.78 -9.50
N ALA A 116 -2.82 0.15 -8.34
CA ALA A 116 -1.97 0.72 -7.30
C ALA A 116 -0.55 1.01 -7.81
N PHE A 117 0.10 0.05 -8.49
CA PHE A 117 1.40 0.29 -9.15
C PHE A 117 1.35 1.44 -10.15
N ARG A 118 0.33 1.46 -11.02
CA ARG A 118 0.15 2.51 -12.02
C ARG A 118 0.02 3.90 -11.39
N LYS A 119 -0.71 4.00 -10.28
CA LYS A 119 -0.89 5.25 -9.53
C LYS A 119 0.38 5.68 -8.77
N CYS A 120 1.14 4.73 -8.27
CA CYS A 120 2.30 4.99 -7.41
C CYS A 120 3.58 5.33 -8.17
N GLN A 121 3.80 4.78 -9.37
CA GLN A 121 4.97 5.10 -10.19
C GLN A 121 5.21 6.62 -10.35
N PRO A 122 4.25 7.43 -10.84
CA PRO A 122 4.49 8.86 -11.04
C PRO A 122 4.74 9.60 -9.72
N ASN A 123 4.19 9.13 -8.58
CA ASN A 123 4.47 9.70 -7.27
C ASN A 123 5.92 9.43 -6.85
N ALA A 124 6.37 8.17 -6.94
CA ALA A 124 7.75 7.79 -6.65
C ALA A 124 8.75 8.54 -7.55
N GLN A 125 8.45 8.72 -8.84
CA GLN A 125 9.28 9.51 -9.76
C GLN A 125 9.39 10.98 -9.32
N ARG A 126 8.30 11.61 -8.88
CA ARG A 126 8.34 12.99 -8.36
C ARG A 126 9.18 13.10 -7.10
N LYS A 127 8.99 12.20 -6.14
CA LYS A 127 9.78 12.15 -4.89
C LYS A 127 11.26 11.92 -5.18
N MET A 128 11.58 11.08 -6.15
CA MET A 128 12.96 10.84 -6.58
C MET A 128 13.61 12.09 -7.18
N LYS A 129 12.89 12.85 -8.02
CA LYS A 129 13.39 14.14 -8.54
C LYS A 129 13.74 15.12 -7.41
N ALA A 130 12.87 15.22 -6.40
CA ALA A 130 13.13 16.06 -5.23
C ALA A 130 14.33 15.55 -4.42
N PHE A 131 14.45 14.23 -4.23
CA PHE A 131 15.56 13.62 -3.50
C PHE A 131 16.93 13.90 -4.16
N LYS A 132 16.99 13.82 -5.49
CA LYS A 132 18.21 14.14 -6.27
C LYS A 132 18.65 15.60 -6.19
N GLN A 133 17.75 16.51 -5.86
CA GLN A 133 18.05 17.94 -5.69
C GLN A 133 18.72 18.24 -4.34
N ILE A 134 18.71 17.30 -3.40
CA ILE A 134 19.37 17.45 -2.10
C ILE A 134 20.87 17.15 -2.26
N PRO A 135 21.79 18.01 -1.76
CA PRO A 135 23.25 17.86 -1.95
C PRO A 135 23.85 16.51 -1.52
N LEU A 136 23.26 15.84 -0.52
CA LEU A 136 23.64 14.51 -0.06
C LEU A 136 22.92 13.34 -0.77
N GLY A 137 21.86 13.63 -1.53
CA GLY A 137 21.02 12.61 -2.18
C GLY A 137 21.77 11.83 -3.26
N ASN A 138 22.58 12.53 -4.07
CA ASN A 138 23.32 11.91 -5.17
C ASN A 138 24.42 10.94 -4.71
N ALA A 139 25.07 11.20 -3.57
CA ALA A 139 26.09 10.30 -3.02
C ALA A 139 25.49 9.03 -2.40
N ALA A 140 24.31 9.16 -1.77
CA ALA A 140 23.56 8.03 -1.21
C ALA A 140 23.01 7.10 -2.30
N LEU A 141 22.57 7.67 -3.44
CA LEU A 141 22.08 6.94 -4.61
C LEU A 141 23.13 6.00 -5.26
N GLN A 142 24.42 6.23 -5.04
CA GLN A 142 25.50 5.49 -5.70
C GLN A 142 26.01 4.28 -4.91
N ARG A 143 25.58 4.11 -3.64
CA ARG A 143 26.11 3.05 -2.76
C ARG A 143 25.04 2.14 -2.15
N GLY A 144 23.76 2.37 -2.43
CA GLY A 144 22.68 1.61 -1.85
C GLY A 144 21.68 1.13 -2.89
N CYS A 145 20.68 0.40 -2.40
CA CYS A 145 19.57 -0.04 -3.22
C CYS A 145 18.71 1.14 -3.69
N SER A 146 17.99 0.95 -4.80
CA SER A 146 17.15 1.94 -5.47
C SER A 146 16.11 2.54 -4.53
N PRO A 147 16.21 3.83 -4.13
CA PRO A 147 15.19 4.45 -3.29
C PRO A 147 13.83 4.54 -4.00
N PHE A 148 13.84 4.56 -5.35
CA PHE A 148 12.63 4.49 -6.14
C PHE A 148 11.86 3.20 -5.88
N ALA A 149 12.55 2.06 -5.78
CA ALA A 149 11.94 0.77 -5.51
C ALA A 149 11.23 0.76 -4.15
N GLY A 150 11.90 1.25 -3.10
CA GLY A 150 11.29 1.41 -1.78
C GLY A 150 10.07 2.33 -1.79
N MET A 151 10.19 3.51 -2.43
CA MET A 151 9.09 4.47 -2.53
C MET A 151 7.88 3.92 -3.28
N VAL A 152 8.10 3.26 -4.43
CA VAL A 152 7.00 2.78 -5.27
C VAL A 152 6.31 1.57 -4.65
N LEU A 153 7.06 0.61 -4.09
CA LEU A 153 6.47 -0.58 -3.49
C LEU A 153 5.72 -0.23 -2.20
N GLY A 154 6.29 0.63 -1.34
CA GLY A 154 5.60 1.13 -0.15
C GLY A 154 4.32 1.89 -0.49
N CYS A 155 4.37 2.76 -1.51
CA CYS A 155 3.17 3.42 -2.02
C CYS A 155 2.13 2.42 -2.52
N THR A 156 2.55 1.40 -3.29
CA THR A 156 1.62 0.40 -3.85
C THR A 156 0.88 -0.35 -2.76
N TYR A 157 1.56 -0.83 -1.71
CA TYR A 157 0.89 -1.54 -0.61
C TYR A 157 -0.07 -0.62 0.16
N MET A 158 0.31 0.64 0.40
CA MET A 158 -0.59 1.62 1.02
C MET A 158 -1.80 1.92 0.13
N GLU A 159 -1.60 2.08 -1.18
CA GLU A 159 -2.67 2.34 -2.13
C GLU A 159 -3.61 1.15 -2.25
N TYR A 160 -3.08 -0.06 -2.32
CA TYR A 160 -3.87 -1.29 -2.32
C TYR A 160 -4.67 -1.43 -1.01
N PHE A 161 -4.05 -1.19 0.16
CA PHE A 161 -4.74 -1.27 1.45
C PHE A 161 -5.95 -0.32 1.53
N LYS A 162 -5.80 0.93 1.10
CA LYS A 162 -6.89 1.91 1.05
C LYS A 162 -8.03 1.46 0.12
N ASN A 163 -7.70 0.76 -0.96
CA ASN A 163 -8.65 0.29 -1.96
C ASN A 163 -8.93 -1.21 -1.85
N CYS A 164 -8.67 -1.83 -0.69
CA CYS A 164 -8.77 -3.28 -0.51
C CYS A 164 -10.15 -3.80 -0.97
N PRO A 165 -10.21 -4.80 -1.86
CA PRO A 165 -11.46 -5.40 -2.30
C PRO A 165 -12.26 -5.98 -1.12
N ALA A 166 -13.58 -5.83 -1.15
CA ALA A 166 -14.45 -6.24 -0.04
C ALA A 166 -14.31 -7.73 0.32
N HIS A 167 -14.10 -8.61 -0.67
CA HIS A 167 -13.93 -10.06 -0.42
C HIS A 167 -12.57 -10.43 0.18
N ARG A 168 -11.63 -9.48 0.25
CA ARG A 168 -10.31 -9.63 0.87
C ARG A 168 -10.15 -8.81 2.15
N TRP A 169 -11.18 -8.07 2.51
CA TRP A 169 -11.20 -7.21 3.69
C TRP A 169 -11.73 -7.98 4.91
N THR A 170 -11.00 -7.89 6.00
CA THR A 170 -11.47 -8.35 7.31
C THR A 170 -12.30 -7.26 7.95
N GLU A 171 -13.59 -7.53 8.14
CA GLU A 171 -14.51 -6.58 8.78
C GLU A 171 -14.32 -6.57 10.30
N SER A 172 -13.53 -5.62 10.81
CA SER A 172 -13.34 -5.39 12.25
C SER A 172 -13.20 -3.89 12.55
N ALA A 173 -13.46 -3.51 13.81
CA ALA A 173 -13.32 -2.12 14.24
C ALA A 173 -11.88 -1.62 14.08
N GLU A 174 -10.91 -2.47 14.41
CA GLU A 174 -9.48 -2.20 14.32
C GLU A 174 -9.05 -1.98 12.86
N CYS A 175 -9.48 -2.86 11.95
CA CYS A 175 -9.15 -2.76 10.53
C CYS A 175 -9.78 -1.52 9.89
N ASN A 176 -11.05 -1.23 10.22
CA ASN A 176 -11.73 -0.05 9.72
C ASN A 176 -11.06 1.24 10.21
N LEU A 177 -10.64 1.28 11.47
CA LEU A 177 -9.90 2.40 12.02
C LEU A 177 -8.53 2.57 11.36
N ALA A 178 -7.81 1.47 11.11
CA ALA A 178 -6.53 1.50 10.39
C ALA A 178 -6.70 2.03 8.96
N LYS A 179 -7.74 1.59 8.24
CA LYS A 179 -8.06 2.08 6.89
C LYS A 179 -8.40 3.56 6.88
N GLN A 180 -9.21 4.02 7.85
CA GLN A 180 -9.53 5.44 8.01
C GLN A 180 -8.28 6.26 8.31
N PHE A 181 -7.41 5.80 9.21
CA PHE A 181 -6.15 6.46 9.54
C PHE A 181 -5.24 6.59 8.32
N VAL A 182 -4.96 5.49 7.60
CA VAL A 182 -4.10 5.53 6.40
C VAL A 182 -4.69 6.40 5.29
N THR A 183 -6.02 6.49 5.20
CA THR A 183 -6.72 7.32 4.21
C THR A 183 -6.65 8.81 4.56
N GLN A 184 -6.86 9.17 5.83
CA GLN A 184 -6.95 10.58 6.27
C GLN A 184 -5.58 11.18 6.61
N CYS A 185 -4.65 10.38 7.13
CA CYS A 185 -3.39 10.85 7.71
C CYS A 185 -2.17 10.64 6.82
N ALA A 186 -2.38 10.23 5.56
CA ALA A 186 -1.40 9.99 4.51
C ALA A 186 0.06 10.08 5.02
N LEU A 187 0.66 8.94 5.38
CA LEU A 187 2.07 8.88 5.77
C LEU A 187 2.94 9.37 4.59
N GLY A 188 3.22 10.67 4.57
CA GLY A 188 4.04 11.37 3.57
C GLY A 188 3.32 11.68 2.24
N ALA A 189 2.53 12.77 2.22
CA ALA A 189 2.43 13.61 1.02
C ALA A 189 3.80 14.25 0.72
#